data_AF-A0AA39J4T0-F1
#
_entry.id   AF-A0AA39J4T0-F1
#
_cell.length_a   1.000
_cell.length_b   1.000
_cell.length_c   1.000
_cell.angle_alpha   90.00
_cell.angle_beta   90.00
_cell.angle_gamma   90.00
#
_symmetry.space_group_name_H-M   'P 1'
#
loop_
_entity.id
_entity.type
_entity.pdbx_description
1 polymer ?
#
loop_
_entity_poly.entity_id
_entity_poly.type
_entity_poly.pdbx_seq_one_letter_code
_entity_poly.pdbx_strand_id
1 'polypeptide(L)'
;VDISNRYLQPKGIQITQEIDPNGILRRVGNNTFIHMEDNVVQYYKRVTEDGKGRYTKARPQIFRVGDIIEVQCSVVFIKTRKTSARMNLILCALAMVDCQHTMVSDYIS
;
A
#
# COMPACT_ATOMS: atom_id res chain seq x y z
N VAL A 1 -16.71 33.58 18.17
CA VAL A 1 -16.22 32.38 18.89
C VAL A 1 -15.30 31.65 17.94
N ASP A 2 -13.98 31.78 18.12
CA ASP A 2 -12.97 31.15 17.27
C ASP A 2 -12.70 29.74 17.81
N ILE A 3 -13.48 28.76 17.32
CA ILE A 3 -13.35 27.36 17.71
C ILE A 3 -12.23 26.76 16.85
N SER A 4 -10.99 27.10 17.20
CA SER A 4 -9.80 26.47 16.64
C SER A 4 -9.89 24.96 16.91
N ASN A 5 -10.12 24.17 15.86
CA ASN A 5 -10.24 22.70 15.84
C ASN A 5 -8.89 22.01 16.18
N ARG A 6 -8.30 22.32 17.35
CA ARG A 6 -7.05 21.69 17.81
C ARG A 6 -7.20 20.20 18.12
N TYR A 7 -8.43 19.72 18.29
CA TYR A 7 -8.74 18.32 18.59
C TYR A 7 -8.90 17.41 17.36
N LEU A 8 -9.02 17.99 16.16
CA LEU A 8 -9.15 17.23 14.90
C LEU A 8 -7.83 17.12 14.13
N GLN A 9 -6.69 17.42 14.76
CA GLN A 9 -5.41 17.20 14.09
C GLN A 9 -5.25 15.70 13.84
N PRO A 10 -5.18 15.27 12.57
CA PRO A 10 -5.00 13.87 12.25
C PRO A 10 -3.68 13.39 12.84
N LYS A 11 -3.74 12.47 13.81
CA LYS A 11 -2.55 11.80 14.34
C LYS A 11 -2.14 10.74 13.32
N GLY A 12 -1.04 11.02 12.61
CA GLY A 12 -0.47 10.08 11.67
C GLY A 12 -0.03 8.76 12.33
N ILE A 13 -0.11 7.69 11.56
CA ILE A 13 0.46 6.39 11.87
C ILE A 13 1.95 6.42 11.47
N GLN A 14 2.80 5.79 12.28
CA GLN A 14 4.22 5.66 11.96
C GLN A 14 4.41 4.66 10.81
N ILE A 15 5.17 5.05 9.78
CA ILE A 15 5.62 4.11 8.75
C ILE A 15 6.67 3.20 9.40
N THR A 16 6.43 1.89 9.36
CA THR A 16 7.35 0.92 9.96
C THR A 16 8.59 0.70 9.08
N GLN A 17 9.70 0.28 9.70
CA GLN A 17 10.94 -0.03 8.98
C GLN A 17 10.76 -1.19 7.98
N GLU A 18 9.77 -2.06 8.20
CA GLU A 18 9.43 -3.12 7.25
C GLU A 18 8.94 -2.54 5.90
N ILE A 19 8.15 -1.45 5.96
CA ILE A 19 7.59 -0.80 4.77
C ILE A 19 8.59 0.19 4.16
N ASP A 20 9.38 0.88 4.99
CA ASP A 20 10.34 1.90 4.56
C ASP A 20 11.75 1.65 5.11
N PRO A 21 12.42 0.55 4.68
CA PRO A 21 13.72 0.17 5.24
C PRO A 21 14.81 1.21 5.01
N ASN A 22 14.69 1.98 3.91
CA ASN A 22 15.66 3.01 3.52
C ASN A 22 15.22 4.44 3.91
N GLY A 23 14.05 4.59 4.55
CA GLY A 23 13.53 5.91 4.93
C GLY A 23 13.13 6.79 3.73
N ILE A 24 12.90 6.21 2.56
CA ILE A 24 12.56 6.93 1.32
C ILE A 24 11.18 7.55 1.44
N LEU A 25 10.17 6.79 1.89
CA LEU A 25 8.81 7.30 2.05
C LEU A 25 8.78 8.44 3.07
N ARG A 26 9.49 8.26 4.18
CA ARG A 26 9.63 9.31 5.20
C ARG A 26 10.32 10.57 4.66
N ARG A 27 11.35 10.44 3.81
CA ARG A 27 12.06 11.58 3.20
C ARG A 27 11.19 12.30 2.18
N VAL A 28 10.52 11.56 1.29
CA VAL A 28 9.62 12.13 0.27
C VAL A 28 8.42 12.83 0.92
N GLY A 29 7.95 12.33 2.07
CA GLY A 29 6.87 12.92 2.84
C GLY A 29 7.11 14.37 3.33
N ASN A 30 8.38 14.79 3.45
CA ASN A 30 8.87 16.12 3.87
C ASN A 30 7.89 16.95 4.75
N ASN A 31 7.48 16.42 5.90
CA ASN A 31 6.50 17.00 6.86
C ASN A 31 5.17 17.51 6.26
N THR A 32 4.95 17.32 4.96
CA THR A 32 3.82 17.84 4.19
C THR A 32 2.73 16.78 4.06
N PHE A 33 3.14 15.51 4.09
CA PHE A 33 2.24 14.35 4.03
C PHE A 33 2.23 13.63 5.38
N ILE A 34 1.02 13.30 5.84
CA ILE A 34 0.78 12.53 7.06
C ILE A 34 0.33 11.15 6.62
N HIS A 35 1.01 10.10 7.08
CA HIS A 35 0.60 8.73 6.84
C HIS A 35 -0.60 8.41 7.74
N MET A 36 -1.75 8.10 7.14
CA MET A 36 -3.00 7.83 7.83
C MET A 36 -3.46 6.39 7.56
N GLU A 37 -4.51 5.92 8.24
CA GLU A 37 -5.01 4.55 8.12
C GLU A 37 -5.39 4.18 6.68
N ASP A 38 -5.92 5.15 5.93
CA ASP A 38 -6.25 5.04 4.50
C ASP A 38 -5.01 4.90 3.60
N ASN A 39 -3.82 5.20 4.10
CA ASN A 39 -2.55 5.04 3.39
C ASN A 39 -1.83 3.74 3.74
N VAL A 40 -2.39 2.91 4.64
CA VAL A 40 -1.81 1.61 4.99
C VAL A 40 -2.17 0.59 3.92
N VAL A 41 -1.16 0.15 3.16
CA VAL A 41 -1.32 -0.92 2.18
C VAL A 41 -1.25 -2.28 2.86
N GLN A 42 -2.21 -3.15 2.56
CA GLN A 42 -2.20 -4.54 3.04
C GLN A 42 -1.49 -5.46 2.04
N TYR A 43 -0.65 -6.35 2.54
CA TYR A 43 0.11 -7.28 1.70
C TYR A 43 -0.27 -8.72 2.00
N TYR A 44 -0.52 -9.49 0.95
CA TYR A 44 -0.95 -10.88 1.05
C TYR A 44 -0.18 -11.79 0.09
N LYS A 45 -0.17 -13.08 0.42
CA LYS A 45 0.18 -14.15 -0.50
C LYS A 45 -0.96 -15.16 -0.57
N ARG A 46 -1.28 -15.64 -1.78
CA ARG A 46 -2.23 -16.74 -1.96
C ARG A 46 -1.54 -18.06 -1.60
N VAL A 47 -2.18 -18.82 -0.74
CA VAL A 47 -1.78 -20.18 -0.36
C VAL A 47 -2.91 -21.11 -0.75
N THR A 48 -2.58 -22.20 -1.44
CA THR A 48 -3.55 -23.24 -1.80
C THR A 48 -3.44 -24.37 -0.79
N GLU A 49 -4.42 -24.51 0.08
CA GLU A 49 -4.58 -25.63 1.02
C GLU A 49 -5.85 -26.39 0.61
N ASP A 50 -5.76 -27.71 0.42
CA ASP A 50 -6.89 -28.59 0.09
C ASP A 50 -7.73 -28.14 -1.13
N GLY A 51 -7.06 -27.59 -2.16
CA GLY A 51 -7.72 -27.10 -3.37
C GLY A 51 -8.46 -25.76 -3.21
N LYS A 52 -8.43 -25.15 -2.02
CA LYS A 52 -9.00 -23.83 -1.75
C LYS A 52 -7.87 -22.79 -1.62
N GLY A 53 -7.95 -21.73 -2.41
CA GLY A 53 -7.05 -20.59 -2.29
C GLY A 53 -7.45 -19.72 -1.10
N ARG A 54 -6.50 -19.47 -0.18
CA ARG A 54 -6.65 -18.52 0.94
C ARG A 54 -5.54 -17.48 0.89
N TYR A 55 -5.88 -16.21 1.15
CA TYR A 55 -4.89 -15.16 1.31
C TYR A 55 -4.36 -15.15 2.76
N THR A 56 -3.05 -15.16 2.90
CA THR A 56 -2.37 -15.01 4.19
C THR A 56 -1.56 -13.72 4.20
N LYS A 57 -1.46 -13.04 5.35
CA LYS A 57 -0.67 -11.82 5.46
C LYS A 57 0.77 -12.09 5.06
N ALA A 58 1.34 -11.14 4.33
CA ALA A 58 2.71 -11.17 3.88
C ALA A 58 3.42 -9.85 4.19
N ARG A 59 4.73 -9.87 4.04
CA ARG A 59 5.54 -8.67 4.07
C ARG A 59 5.76 -8.14 2.66
N PRO A 60 5.94 -6.84 2.43
CA PRO A 60 6.13 -6.30 1.07
C PRO A 60 7.39 -6.82 0.37
N GLN A 61 8.41 -7.31 1.09
CA GLN A 61 9.67 -7.76 0.48
C GLN A 61 9.54 -9.07 -0.32
N ILE A 62 8.37 -9.73 -0.29
CA ILE A 62 8.14 -10.90 -1.13
C ILE A 62 7.96 -10.54 -2.61
N PHE A 63 7.57 -9.30 -2.91
CA PHE A 63 7.28 -8.86 -4.27
C PHE A 63 8.56 -8.43 -4.99
N ARG A 64 8.72 -8.90 -6.22
CA ARG A 64 9.83 -8.60 -7.12
C ARG A 64 9.31 -8.08 -8.45
N VAL A 65 10.17 -7.37 -9.18
CA VAL A 65 9.89 -6.96 -10.55
C VAL A 65 9.70 -8.21 -11.41
N GLY A 66 8.58 -8.30 -12.12
CA GLY A 66 8.19 -9.47 -12.91
C GLY A 66 7.14 -10.36 -12.24
N ASP A 67 6.83 -10.15 -10.96
CA ASP A 67 5.78 -10.90 -10.28
C ASP A 67 4.38 -10.52 -10.80
N ILE A 68 3.51 -11.52 -10.91
CA ILE A 68 2.09 -11.32 -11.16
C ILE A 68 1.37 -11.18 -9.82
N ILE A 69 0.79 -10.00 -9.62
CA ILE A 69 0.10 -9.63 -8.39
C ILE A 69 -1.33 -9.18 -8.70
N GLU A 70 -2.22 -9.42 -7.75
CA GLU A 70 -3.55 -8.85 -7.70
C GLU A 70 -3.48 -7.56 -6.89
N VAL A 71 -4.14 -6.52 -7.39
CA VAL A 71 -4.10 -5.18 -6.80
C VAL A 71 -5.52 -4.76 -6.45
N GLN A 72 -5.70 -4.31 -5.21
CA GLN A 72 -6.90 -3.61 -4.79
C GLN A 72 -6.60 -2.12 -4.67
N CYS A 73 -7.38 -1.29 -5.36
CA CYS A 73 -7.27 0.16 -5.31
C CYS A 73 -8.64 0.82 -5.18
N SER A 74 -8.70 1.93 -4.45
CA SER A 74 -9.89 2.78 -4.34
C SER A 74 -9.76 4.02 -5.22
N VAL A 75 -10.86 4.40 -5.86
CA VAL A 75 -10.94 5.65 -6.63
C VAL A 75 -11.62 6.70 -5.76
N VAL A 76 -10.94 7.81 -5.47
CA VAL A 76 -11.47 8.90 -4.64
C VAL A 76 -11.59 10.18 -5.45
N PHE A 77 -12.76 10.81 -5.40
CA PHE A 77 -13.02 12.10 -6.04
C PHE A 77 -13.01 13.20 -4.99
N ILE A 78 -12.06 14.13 -5.11
CA ILE A 78 -11.91 15.27 -4.22
C ILE A 78 -12.41 16.52 -4.92
N LYS A 79 -13.48 17.12 -4.39
CA LYS A 79 -14.00 18.39 -4.93
C LYS A 79 -12.96 19.49 -4.76
N THR A 80 -12.62 20.18 -5.85
CA THR A 80 -11.73 21.33 -5.83
C THR A 80 -12.55 22.64 -5.78
N ARG A 81 -11.90 23.75 -5.45
CA ARG A 81 -12.54 25.08 -5.36
C ARG A 81 -13.14 25.54 -6.70
N LYS A 82 -12.64 25.05 -7.84
CA LYS A 82 -13.08 25.45 -9.18
C LYS A 82 -13.94 24.35 -9.80
N THR A 83 -15.19 24.15 -9.34
CA THR A 83 -16.25 23.27 -9.92
C THR A 83 -15.83 21.92 -10.53
N SER A 84 -14.66 21.41 -10.19
CA SER A 84 -14.00 20.27 -10.79
C SER A 84 -13.60 19.31 -9.69
N ALA A 85 -13.53 18.03 -10.00
CA ALA A 85 -13.08 17.01 -9.08
C ALA A 85 -11.68 16.55 -9.48
N ARG A 86 -10.79 16.41 -8.51
CA ARG A 86 -9.54 15.67 -8.67
C ARG A 86 -9.81 14.22 -8.35
N MET A 87 -9.57 13.33 -9.31
CA MET A 87 -9.58 11.89 -9.08
C MET A 87 -8.21 11.45 -8.57
N ASN A 88 -8.18 10.72 -7.46
CA ASN A 88 -6.98 10.07 -6.94
C ASN A 88 -7.22 8.56 -6.86
N LEU A 89 -6.19 7.79 -7.17
CA LEU A 89 -6.15 6.36 -6.88
C LEU A 89 -5.40 6.14 -5.57
N ILE A 90 -6.01 5.36 -4.67
CA ILE A 90 -5.41 4.94 -3.41
C ILE A 90 -5.14 3.44 -3.52
N LEU A 91 -3.89 3.04 -3.35
CA LEU A 91 -3.52 1.63 -3.27
C LEU A 91 -3.95 1.08 -1.89
N CYS A 92 -4.78 0.04 -1.88
CA CYS A 92 -5.32 -0.55 -0.65
C CYS A 92 -4.64 -1.88 -0.31
N ALA A 93 -4.44 -2.76 -1.28
CA ALA A 93 -3.81 -4.04 -1.04
C ALA A 93 -3.07 -4.60 -2.27
N LEU A 94 -2.06 -5.41 -2.00
CA LEU A 94 -1.35 -6.24 -2.97
C LEU A 94 -1.40 -7.70 -2.53
N ALA A 95 -1.71 -8.60 -3.45
CA ALA A 95 -1.70 -10.03 -3.20
C ALA A 95 -0.91 -10.78 -4.28
N MET A 96 0.02 -11.63 -3.87
CA MET A 96 0.74 -12.51 -4.80
C MET A 96 -0.21 -13.59 -5.33
N VAL A 97 -0.39 -13.64 -6.66
CA VAL A 97 -1.33 -14.55 -7.34
C VAL A 97 -0.69 -15.89 -7.63
N ASP A 98 0.59 -15.90 -7.99
CA ASP A 98 1.30 -17.11 -8.40
C ASP A 98 2.75 -17.12 -7.91
N CYS A 99 3.14 -18.23 -7.28
CA CYS A 99 4.51 -18.53 -6.87
C CYS A 99 5.16 -19.63 -7.75
N GLN A 100 4.48 -20.12 -8.80
CA GLN A 100 4.99 -21.16 -9.70
C GLN A 100 5.86 -20.62 -10.84
N HIS A 101 5.76 -19.34 -11.19
CA HIS A 101 6.47 -18.79 -12.35
C HIS A 101 7.87 -18.20 -12.05
N THR A 102 8.27 -18.04 -10.80
CA THR A 102 9.58 -17.44 -10.45
C THR A 102 10.74 -18.46 -10.42
N MET A 103 10.50 -19.75 -10.73
CA MET A 103 11.50 -20.82 -10.74
C MET A 103 12.25 -21.00 -12.08
N VAL A 104 12.57 -19.92 -12.81
CA VAL A 104 13.39 -20.03 -14.04
C VAL A 104 14.62 -19.11 -14.04
N SER A 105 14.74 -18.17 -13.09
CA SER A 105 15.89 -17.24 -13.08
C SER A 105 17.12 -17.74 -12.30
N ASP A 106 17.02 -18.79 -11.50
CA ASP A 106 18.11 -19.21 -10.60
C ASP A 106 18.93 -20.42 -11.12
N TYR A 107 18.73 -20.85 -12.38
CA TYR A 107 19.44 -21.99 -12.98
C TYR A 107 20.52 -21.65 -14.01
N ILE A 108 20.86 -20.37 -14.19
CA ILE A 108 22.02 -19.99 -15.01
C ILE A 108 22.89 -19.00 -14.23
N SER A 109 23.82 -19.53 -13.44
CA SER A 109 25.02 -18.86 -12.93
C SER A 109 26.16 -19.86 -12.87
#